data_AF-A0A2E3EI99-F1
#
_entry.id   AF-A0A2E3EI99-F1
#
_cell.length_a   1.000
_cell.length_b   1.000
_cell.length_c   1.000
_cell.angle_alpha   90.00
_cell.angle_beta   90.00
_cell.angle_gamma   90.00
#
_symmetry.space_group_name_H-M   'P 1'
#
loop_
_entity.id
_entity.type
_entity.pdbx_description
1 polymer ?
#
loop_
_entity_poly.entity_id
_entity_poly.type
_entity_poly.pdbx_seq_one_letter_code
_entity_poly.pdbx_strand_id
1 'polypeptide(L)' 'MARLFDDYLSSGRQAEAWATLNSTGWSLPDARAAAERLAAATDRPLLTLQLRAWIAFSQQTDIPERYGY' A
#
# COMPACT_ATOMS: atom_id res chain seq x y z
N MET A 1 -2.47 2.58 -11.40
CA MET A 1 -2.55 1.66 -10.24
C MET A 1 -3.61 2.09 -9.23
N ALA A 2 -3.63 3.35 -8.78
CA ALA A 2 -4.59 3.84 -7.78
C ALA A 2 -6.07 3.47 -8.06
N ARG A 3 -6.57 3.74 -9.28
CA ARG A 3 -7.96 3.39 -9.64
C ARG A 3 -8.27 1.89 -9.51
N LEU A 4 -7.39 1.03 -10.01
CA LEU A 4 -7.58 -0.42 -9.94
C LEU A 4 -7.52 -0.92 -8.49
N PHE A 5 -6.63 -0.34 -7.68
CA PHE A 5 -6.57 -0.60 -6.25
C PHE A 5 -7.88 -0.21 -5.55
N ASP A 6 -8.44 0.96 -5.86
CA ASP A 6 -9.69 1.46 -5.28
C ASP A 6 -10.88 0.56 -5.65
N ASP A 7 -10.94 0.12 -6.91
CA ASP A 7 -11.97 -0.81 -7.41
C ASP A 7 -11.91 -2.16 -6.66
N TYR A 8 -10.71 -2.70 -6.43
CA TYR A 8 -10.55 -3.93 -5.66
C TYR A 8 -10.87 -3.74 -4.18
N LEU A 9 -10.39 -2.66 -3.57
CA LEU A 9 -10.59 -2.40 -2.15
C LEU A 9 -12.07 -2.20 -1.83
N SER A 10 -12.78 -1.40 -2.63
CA SER A 10 -14.23 -1.14 -2.47
C SER A 10 -15.08 -2.39 -2.71
N SER A 11 -14.60 -3.34 -3.51
CA SER A 11 -15.25 -4.63 -3.77
C SER A 11 -14.91 -5.71 -2.75
N GLY A 12 -14.16 -5.40 -1.68
CA GLY A 12 -13.71 -6.37 -0.67
C GLY A 12 -12.63 -7.35 -1.18
N ARG A 13 -12.07 -7.11 -2.37
CA ARG A 13 -11.06 -7.95 -3.02
C ARG A 13 -9.66 -7.60 -2.52
N GLN A 14 -9.44 -7.83 -1.23
CA GLN A 14 -8.24 -7.41 -0.51
C GLN A 14 -6.94 -8.05 -1.03
N ALA A 15 -7.00 -9.27 -1.58
CA ALA A 15 -5.83 -9.94 -2.14
C ALA A 15 -5.35 -9.25 -3.43
N GLU A 16 -6.28 -8.85 -4.28
CA GLU A 16 -6.00 -8.11 -5.51
C GLU A 16 -5.60 -6.66 -5.23
N ALA A 17 -6.19 -6.04 -4.21
CA ALA A 17 -5.73 -4.74 -3.71
C ALA A 17 -4.27 -4.82 -3.22
N TRP A 18 -3.93 -5.85 -2.44
CA TRP A 18 -2.54 -6.12 -2.03
C TRP A 18 -1.60 -6.36 -3.22
N ALA A 19 -2.01 -7.18 -4.19
CA ALA A 19 -1.22 -7.43 -5.39
C ALA A 19 -0.98 -6.14 -6.20
N THR A 20 -1.99 -5.28 -6.32
CA THR A 20 -1.88 -3.98 -7.00
C THR A 20 -0.97 -3.03 -6.24
N LEU A 21 -0.98 -3.03 -4.90
CA LEU A 21 -0.05 -2.24 -4.10
C LEU A 21 1.41 -2.70 -4.28
N ASN A 22 1.64 -3.99 -4.52
CA ASN A 22 2.98 -4.55 -4.75
C ASN A 22 3.42 -4.48 -6.23
N SER A 23 2.63 -3.89 -7.12
CA SER A 23 3.05 -3.66 -8.50
C SER A 23 3.97 -2.44 -8.62
N THR A 24 4.64 -2.27 -9.76
CA THR A 24 5.42 -1.07 -10.06
C THR A 24 4.53 0.13 -10.40
N GLY A 25 5.12 1.33 -10.46
CA GLY A 25 4.45 2.56 -10.93
C GLY A 25 3.70 3.35 -9.86
N TRP A 26 3.92 3.06 -8.59
CA TRP A 26 3.46 3.91 -7.48
C TRP A 26 4.52 4.95 -7.14
N SER A 27 4.07 6.18 -6.86
CA SER A 27 4.90 7.08 -6.07
C SER A 27 4.93 6.59 -4.61
N LEU A 28 6.01 6.89 -3.88
CA LEU A 28 6.09 6.50 -2.47
C LEU A 28 4.94 7.09 -1.62
N PRO A 29 4.53 8.37 -1.79
CA PRO A 29 3.36 8.90 -1.10
C PRO A 29 2.07 8.14 -1.43
N ASP A 30 1.82 7.82 -2.71
CA ASP A 30 0.60 7.11 -3.11
C ASP A 30 0.57 5.68 -2.57
N ALA A 31 1.71 4.99 -2.58
CA ALA A 31 1.84 3.65 -2.02
C ALA A 31 1.58 3.66 -0.50
N ARG A 32 2.07 4.67 0.24
CA ARG A 32 1.76 4.85 1.67
C ARG A 32 0.27 5.05 1.91
N ALA A 33 -0.36 5.96 1.17
CA ALA A 33 -1.79 6.21 1.29
C ALA A 33 -2.62 4.97 0.96
N ALA A 34 -2.22 4.18 -0.04
CA ALA A 34 -2.85 2.90 -0.37
C ALA A 34 -2.64 1.85 0.74
N ALA A 35 -1.43 1.75 1.30
CA ALA A 35 -1.14 0.84 2.41
C ALA A 35 -1.98 1.15 3.66
N GLU A 36 -2.16 2.44 4.01
CA GLU A 36 -3.01 2.87 5.13
C GLU A 36 -4.47 2.43 4.93
N ARG A 37 -5.01 2.66 3.73
CA ARG A 37 -6.38 2.29 3.37
C ARG A 37 -6.58 0.78 3.39
N LEU A 38 -5.63 0.00 2.87
CA LEU A 38 -5.68 -1.46 2.93
C LEU A 38 -5.59 -1.98 4.38
N ALA A 39 -4.74 -1.37 5.21
CA ALA A 39 -4.57 -1.75 6.61
C ALA A 39 -5.84 -1.49 7.44
N ALA A 40 -6.60 -0.44 7.10
CA ALA A 40 -7.87 -0.10 7.73
C ALA A 40 -9.02 -1.02 7.28
N ALA A 41 -8.95 -1.56 6.06
CA ALA A 41 -10.03 -2.36 5.46
C ALA A 41 -9.86 -3.88 5.65
N THR A 42 -8.67 -4.35 6.02
CA THR A 42 -8.36 -5.79 6.15
C THR A 42 -8.65 -6.32 7.54
N ASP A 43 -9.36 -7.45 7.62
CA ASP A 43 -9.59 -8.21 8.88
C ASP A 43 -8.47 -9.20 9.19
N ARG A 44 -7.38 -9.19 8.41
CA ARG A 44 -6.22 -10.10 8.56
C ARG A 44 -5.14 -9.47 9.43
N PRO A 45 -4.94 -9.89 10.70
CA PRO A 45 -4.07 -9.18 11.64
C PRO A 45 -2.60 -9.12 11.20
N LEU A 46 -2.09 -10.19 10.59
CA LEU A 46 -0.71 -10.23 10.09
C LEU A 46 -0.49 -9.27 8.90
N LEU A 47 -1.49 -9.13 8.03
CA LEU A 47 -1.42 -8.17 6.92
C LEU A 47 -1.46 -6.74 7.45
N THR A 48 -2.32 -6.46 8.43
CA THR A 48 -2.36 -5.15 9.11
C THR A 48 -1.02 -4.82 9.76
N LEU A 49 -0.40 -5.77 10.45
CA LEU A 49 0.91 -5.59 11.08
C LEU A 49 2.00 -5.29 10.05
N GLN A 50 2.06 -6.07 8.96
CA GLN A 50 3.02 -5.88 7.87
C GLN A 50 2.89 -4.49 7.23
N LEU A 51 1.65 -4.07 6.91
CA LEU A 51 1.39 -2.76 6.30
C LEU A 51 1.82 -1.61 7.23
N ARG A 52 1.50 -1.70 8.52
CA ARG A 52 1.90 -0.70 9.51
C ARG A 52 3.41 -0.60 9.67
N ALA A 53 4.10 -1.76 9.72
CA ALA A 53 5.56 -1.79 9.80
C ALA A 53 6.22 -1.15 8.57
N TRP A 54 5.71 -1.46 7.37
CA TRP A 54 6.20 -0.88 6.13
C TRP A 54 5.94 0.64 6.05
N ILE A 55 4.75 1.12 6.46
CA ILE A 55 4.45 2.56 6.52
C ILE A 55 5.46 3.27 7.41
N ALA A 56 5.68 2.76 8.63
CA ALA A 56 6.63 3.34 9.59
C ALA A 56 8.06 3.35 9.04
N PHE A 57 8.53 2.23 8.47
CA PHE A 57 9.83 2.14 7.82
C PHE A 57 9.98 3.18 6.71
N SER A 58 8.98 3.24 5.82
CA SER A 58 9.02 4.13 4.67
C SER A 58 9.14 5.58 5.09
N GLN A 59 8.47 6.02 6.16
CA GLN A 59 8.49 7.39 6.68
C GLN A 59 9.84 7.79 7.29
N GLN A 60 10.57 6.84 7.86
CA GLN A 60 11.90 7.08 8.44
C GLN A 60 12.99 7.25 7.38
N THR A 61 12.72 6.79 6.16
CA THR A 61 13.74 6.75 5.14
C THR A 61 13.73 8.07 4.37
N ASP A 62 14.76 8.88 4.60
CA ASP A 62 15.11 10.06 3.82
C ASP A 62 15.67 9.63 2.45
N ILE A 63 14.88 8.83 1.70
CA ILE A 63 15.23 8.39 0.34
C ILE A 63 14.97 9.59 -0.55
N PRO A 64 16.01 10.20 -1.17
CA PRO A 64 15.80 11.24 -2.16
C PRO A 64 14.87 10.68 -3.24
N GLU A 65 13.89 11.47 -3.69
CA GLU A 65 12.86 11.09 -4.69
C GLU A 65 13.42 10.55 -6.04
N ARG A 66 14.75 10.45 -6.18
CA ARG A 66 15.47 10.13 -7.40
C ARG A 66 15.55 8.63 -7.76
N TYR A 67 15.05 7.73 -6.94
CA TYR A 67 14.97 6.30 -7.31
C TYR A 67 13.52 5.87 -7.50
N GLY A 68 13.03 6.12 -8.71
CA GLY A 68 11.89 5.36 -9.24
C GLY A 68 12.33 3.92 -9.50
N TYR A 69 11.59 2.98 -8.93
CA TYR A 69 11.58 1.57 -9.31
C TYR A 69 10.22 1.23 -9.94
#